data_AF-A0A7K5QAL4-F1
#
_entry.id   AF-A0A7K5QAL4-F1
#
_cell.length_a   1.000
_cell.length_b   1.000
_cell.length_c   1.000
_cell.angle_alpha   90.00
_cell.angle_beta   90.00
_cell.angle_gamma   90.00
#
_symmetry.space_group_name_H-M   'P 1'
#
loop_
_entity.id
_entity.type
_entity.pdbx_description
1 polymer ?
#
loop_
_entity_poly.entity_id
_entity_poly.type
_entity_poly.pdbx_seq_one_letter_code
_entity_poly.pdbx_strand_id
1 'polypeptide(L)'
;PLLASAHEGSCIRLWSIQGNLMKELLPFSGCPSGPLTALCTDIFRKVLLTGSKEGYVFRWNMASFLKDSRNRKNEIKEQLCWRAHAAEVVDLFIEEEKNVIVTASIDGSVRLWHARTGYYFGYFGQARKFELGDTSRLILPSDVTDFSAIIKERSKHTEKKKVMYPLVLDREK
;
A
#
# COMPACT_ATOMS: atom_id res chain seq x y z
N PRO A 1 -1.65 -21.41 8.73
CA PRO A 1 -2.32 -20.48 7.78
C PRO A 1 -2.56 -19.13 8.45
N LEU A 2 -2.55 -18.05 7.67
CA LEU A 2 -2.71 -16.67 8.14
C LEU A 2 -3.98 -16.11 7.50
N LEU A 3 -4.81 -15.43 8.28
CA LEU A 3 -5.97 -14.70 7.79
C LEU A 3 -5.67 -13.20 7.83
N ALA A 4 -6.19 -12.47 6.86
CA ALA A 4 -6.08 -11.03 6.79
C ALA A 4 -7.49 -10.42 6.69
N SER A 5 -7.71 -9.31 7.38
CA SER A 5 -8.98 -8.59 7.38
C SER A 5 -8.73 -7.10 7.25
N ALA A 6 -9.51 -6.45 6.40
CA ALA A 6 -9.56 -5.00 6.22
C ALA A 6 -10.67 -4.40 7.11
N HIS A 7 -10.42 -3.20 7.67
CA HIS A 7 -11.31 -2.54 8.62
C HIS A 7 -11.57 -1.08 8.22
N GLU A 8 -12.64 -0.51 8.79
CA GLU A 8 -13.10 0.86 8.51
C GLU A 8 -12.08 1.93 8.92
N GLY A 9 -11.27 1.69 9.96
CA GLY A 9 -10.23 2.62 10.42
C GLY A 9 -8.92 2.57 9.62
N SER A 10 -8.98 2.29 8.31
CA SER A 10 -7.81 2.03 7.45
C SER A 10 -6.92 0.89 7.91
N CYS A 11 -7.39 0.05 8.82
CA CYS A 11 -6.56 -0.91 9.53
C CYS A 11 -6.62 -2.29 8.88
N ILE A 12 -5.48 -2.96 8.81
CA ILE A 12 -5.40 -4.36 8.40
C ILE A 12 -4.97 -5.17 9.61
N ARG A 13 -5.74 -6.21 9.93
CA ARG A 13 -5.40 -7.16 10.98
C ARG A 13 -5.05 -8.51 10.39
N LEU A 14 -3.96 -9.07 10.90
CA LEU A 14 -3.49 -10.40 10.56
C LEU A 14 -3.73 -11.34 11.74
N TRP A 15 -4.35 -12.47 11.46
CA TRP A 15 -4.81 -13.42 12.47
C TRP A 15 -4.26 -14.81 12.22
N SER A 16 -4.01 -15.54 13.29
CA SER A 16 -3.84 -16.99 13.18
C SER A 16 -5.19 -17.64 12.93
N ILE A 17 -5.20 -18.85 12.34
CA ILE A 17 -6.43 -19.63 12.18
C ILE A 17 -7.12 -20.00 13.50
N GLN A 18 -6.41 -19.88 14.63
CA GLN A 18 -6.97 -20.07 15.96
C GLN A 18 -7.67 -18.81 16.50
N GLY A 19 -7.71 -17.72 15.72
CA GLY A 19 -8.36 -16.46 16.10
C GLY A 19 -7.45 -15.47 16.85
N ASN A 20 -6.17 -15.79 17.02
CA ASN A 20 -5.24 -14.91 17.73
C ASN A 20 -4.78 -13.77 16.81
N LEU A 21 -4.87 -12.52 17.29
CA LEU A 21 -4.30 -11.36 16.59
C LEU A 21 -2.78 -11.48 16.59
N MET A 22 -2.20 -11.54 15.39
CA MET A 22 -0.75 -11.63 15.21
C MET A 22 -0.13 -10.26 14.97
N LYS A 23 -0.77 -9.45 14.14
CA LYS A 23 -0.25 -8.13 13.75
C LYS A 23 -1.36 -7.19 13.33
N GLU A 24 -1.18 -5.92 13.63
CA GLU A 24 -2.00 -4.83 13.14
C GLU A 24 -1.12 -3.95 12.23
N LEU A 25 -1.65 -3.57 11.07
CA LEU A 25 -0.99 -2.73 10.07
C LEU A 25 -1.85 -1.50 9.82
N LEU A 26 -1.20 -0.35 9.76
CA LEU A 26 -1.80 0.93 9.45
C LEU A 26 -1.03 1.54 8.27
N PRO A 27 -1.73 2.09 7.26
CA PRO A 27 -1.09 2.87 6.20
C PRO A 27 -0.19 3.92 6.82
N PHE A 28 1.07 3.90 6.43
CA PHE A 28 2.05 4.89 6.85
C PHE A 28 2.23 5.96 5.79
N SER A 29 1.81 5.71 4.54
CA SER A 29 1.70 6.80 3.58
C SER A 29 0.77 7.87 4.15
N GLY A 30 1.13 9.14 4.02
CA GLY A 30 0.23 10.26 4.29
C GLY A 30 -0.98 10.33 3.34
N CYS A 31 -1.34 9.22 2.71
CA CYS A 31 -2.55 9.03 1.92
C CYS A 31 -3.77 9.20 2.85
N PRO A 32 -4.89 9.74 2.36
CA PRO A 32 -6.12 9.90 3.13
C PRO A 32 -6.51 8.59 3.84
N SER A 33 -6.69 8.68 5.15
CA SER A 33 -7.17 7.56 5.96
C SER A 33 -8.67 7.39 5.71
N GLY A 34 -9.06 6.23 5.22
CA GLY A 34 -10.45 5.85 5.01
C GLY A 34 -10.66 4.34 4.94
N PRO A 35 -11.93 3.89 4.91
CA PRO A 35 -12.28 2.48 5.05
C PRO A 35 -11.58 1.61 4.01
N LEU A 36 -10.98 0.49 4.43
CA LEU A 36 -10.50 -0.52 3.49
C LEU A 36 -11.67 -1.41 3.06
N THR A 37 -11.92 -1.46 1.76
CA THR A 37 -13.12 -2.06 1.15
C THR A 37 -12.80 -3.33 0.38
N ALA A 38 -11.57 -3.48 -0.09
CA ALA A 38 -11.10 -4.66 -0.81
C ALA A 38 -9.77 -5.15 -0.26
N LEU A 39 -9.56 -6.47 -0.30
CA LEU A 39 -8.35 -7.11 0.19
C LEU A 39 -8.02 -8.33 -0.70
N CYS A 40 -6.78 -8.44 -1.15
CA CYS A 40 -6.33 -9.54 -2.01
C CYS A 40 -4.86 -9.90 -1.70
N THR A 41 -4.45 -11.13 -1.95
CA THR A 41 -3.07 -11.60 -1.74
C THR A 41 -2.59 -12.39 -2.95
N ASP A 42 -1.27 -12.43 -3.16
CA ASP A 42 -0.66 -13.21 -4.22
C ASP A 42 -0.69 -14.72 -3.92
N ILE A 43 -0.50 -15.54 -4.96
CA ILE A 43 -0.45 -17.00 -4.83
C ILE A 43 0.65 -17.48 -3.85
N PHE A 44 1.72 -16.70 -3.70
CA PHE A 44 2.83 -17.01 -2.78
C PHE A 44 2.68 -16.38 -1.38
N ARG A 45 1.60 -15.63 -1.13
CA ARG A 45 1.28 -14.93 0.13
C ARG A 45 2.36 -13.95 0.59
N LYS A 46 3.21 -13.46 -0.31
CA LYS A 46 4.27 -12.49 -0.02
C LYS A 46 3.79 -11.05 -0.16
N VAL A 47 2.71 -10.83 -0.89
CA VAL A 47 2.15 -9.52 -1.19
C VAL A 47 0.70 -9.48 -0.72
N LEU A 48 0.32 -8.38 -0.08
CA LEU A 48 -1.06 -8.07 0.24
C LEU A 48 -1.41 -6.76 -0.46
N LEU A 49 -2.54 -6.75 -1.17
CA LEU A 49 -3.14 -5.57 -1.75
C LEU A 49 -4.39 -5.20 -0.97
N THR A 50 -4.58 -3.90 -0.76
CA THR A 50 -5.78 -3.37 -0.12
C THR A 50 -6.31 -2.17 -0.89
N GLY A 51 -7.62 -2.12 -1.06
CA GLY A 51 -8.34 -1.03 -1.73
C GLY A 51 -9.15 -0.23 -0.72
N SER A 52 -9.32 1.06 -0.96
CA SER A 52 -10.06 1.95 -0.04
C SER A 52 -11.34 2.53 -0.63
N LYS A 53 -12.21 2.91 0.31
CA LYS A 53 -13.15 4.04 0.33
C LYS A 53 -13.01 5.02 -0.80
N GLU A 54 -11.87 5.68 -0.71
CA GLU A 54 -11.64 6.86 -1.48
C GLU A 54 -11.24 6.41 -2.88
N GLY A 55 -10.55 5.29 -3.08
CA GLY A 55 -10.02 4.87 -4.38
C GLY A 55 -8.51 4.62 -4.37
N TYR A 56 -7.89 4.56 -3.18
CA TYR A 56 -6.48 4.22 -3.04
C TYR A 56 -6.26 2.72 -3.06
N VAL A 57 -5.11 2.33 -3.60
CA VAL A 57 -4.62 0.96 -3.52
C VAL A 57 -3.26 0.97 -2.83
N PHE A 58 -3.13 0.09 -1.84
CA PHE A 58 -1.90 -0.10 -1.09
C PHE A 58 -1.33 -1.48 -1.39
N ARG A 59 0.00 -1.55 -1.51
CA ARG A 59 0.72 -2.79 -1.70
C ARG A 59 1.69 -3.01 -0.56
N TRP A 60 1.50 -4.12 0.15
CA TRP A 60 2.27 -4.50 1.32
C TRP A 60 3.14 -5.71 1.02
N ASN A 61 4.36 -5.72 1.56
CA ASN A 61 5.24 -6.88 1.49
C ASN A 61 5.30 -7.60 2.83
N MET A 62 4.83 -8.84 2.82
CA MET A 62 4.76 -9.75 3.97
C MET A 62 5.85 -10.83 3.93
N ALA A 63 6.71 -10.86 2.91
CA ALA A 63 7.68 -11.94 2.72
C ALA A 63 8.64 -12.08 3.91
N SER A 64 9.09 -10.97 4.49
CA SER A 64 9.97 -10.98 5.66
C SER A 64 9.25 -11.50 6.91
N PHE A 65 8.00 -11.08 7.12
CA PHE A 65 7.18 -11.51 8.25
C PHE A 65 6.90 -13.02 8.24
N LEU A 66 6.65 -13.59 7.06
CA LEU A 66 6.38 -15.03 6.93
C LEU A 66 7.61 -15.92 7.15
N LYS A 67 8.82 -15.41 6.88
CA LYS A 67 10.06 -16.19 7.07
C LYS A 67 10.40 -16.40 8.54
N ASP A 68 10.22 -15.37 9.36
CA ASP A 68 10.45 -15.47 10.80
C ASP A 68 9.54 -14.48 11.55
N SER A 69 8.38 -14.97 11.97
CA SER A 69 7.37 -14.18 12.66
C SER A 69 7.76 -13.78 14.09
N ARG A 70 8.82 -14.37 14.66
CA ARG A 70 9.29 -14.10 16.02
C ARG A 70 10.34 -13.00 16.06
N ASN A 71 10.95 -12.67 14.92
CA ASN A 71 11.91 -11.59 14.84
C ASN A 71 11.21 -10.23 14.74
N ARG A 72 11.39 -9.38 15.76
CA ARG A 72 10.83 -8.02 15.79
C ARG A 72 11.29 -7.13 14.63
N LYS A 73 12.39 -7.46 13.95
CA LYS A 73 12.86 -6.73 12.76
C LYS A 73 12.10 -7.09 11.48
N ASN A 74 11.33 -8.17 11.46
CA ASN A 74 10.53 -8.56 10.29
C ASN A 74 9.23 -7.78 10.25
N GLU A 75 9.34 -6.54 9.82
CA GLU A 75 8.22 -5.64 9.63
C GLU A 75 7.56 -5.89 8.27
N ILE A 76 6.23 -5.83 8.25
CA ILE A 76 5.46 -5.77 7.02
C ILE A 76 5.56 -4.35 6.51
N LYS A 77 6.06 -4.18 5.29
CA LYS A 77 6.36 -2.87 4.73
C LYS A 77 5.33 -2.51 3.69
N GLU A 78 4.74 -1.33 3.84
CA GLU A 78 4.01 -0.67 2.76
C GLU A 78 5.02 -0.32 1.65
N GLN A 79 4.88 -0.91 0.47
CA GLN A 79 5.77 -0.69 -0.65
C GLN A 79 5.26 0.41 -1.57
N LEU A 80 3.96 0.43 -1.84
CA LEU A 80 3.30 1.39 -2.73
C LEU A 80 1.97 1.83 -2.09
N CYS A 81 1.63 3.12 -2.20
CA CYS A 81 0.27 3.66 -2.07
C CYS A 81 0.06 4.52 -3.29
N TRP A 82 -0.95 4.26 -4.11
CA TRP A 82 -1.32 5.13 -5.22
C TRP A 82 -2.83 5.29 -5.31
N ARG A 83 -3.27 6.38 -5.92
CA ARG A 83 -4.67 6.59 -6.23
C ARG A 83 -5.00 5.81 -7.50
N ALA A 84 -5.81 4.77 -7.41
CA ALA A 84 -6.17 3.95 -8.57
C ALA A 84 -7.43 4.48 -9.27
N HIS A 85 -8.42 4.86 -8.46
CA HIS A 85 -9.76 5.22 -8.92
C HIS A 85 -10.20 6.56 -8.35
N ALA A 86 -11.17 7.21 -9.00
CA ALA A 86 -11.76 8.43 -8.45
C ALA A 86 -12.70 8.15 -7.27
N ALA A 87 -13.17 6.90 -7.14
CA ALA A 87 -14.08 6.43 -6.10
C ALA A 87 -13.67 5.07 -5.53
N GLU A 88 -14.51 4.52 -4.65
CA GLU A 88 -14.30 3.28 -3.90
C GLU A 88 -13.81 2.12 -4.77
N VAL A 89 -12.74 1.48 -4.32
CA VAL A 89 -12.27 0.22 -4.89
C VAL A 89 -13.13 -0.90 -4.33
N VAL A 90 -13.81 -1.64 -5.19
CA VAL A 90 -14.71 -2.74 -4.78
C VAL A 90 -14.07 -4.11 -4.92
N ASP A 91 -13.07 -4.25 -5.79
CA ASP A 91 -12.39 -5.53 -5.99
C ASP A 91 -10.94 -5.35 -6.49
N LEU A 92 -10.13 -6.36 -6.19
CA LEU A 92 -8.70 -6.41 -6.47
C LEU A 92 -8.28 -7.80 -6.93
N PHE A 93 -7.52 -7.85 -8.02
CA PHE A 93 -6.97 -9.09 -8.56
C PHE A 93 -5.50 -8.91 -8.95
N ILE A 94 -4.70 -9.94 -8.72
CA ILE A 94 -3.29 -9.99 -9.10
C ILE A 94 -3.15 -11.06 -10.17
N GLU A 95 -2.46 -10.72 -11.25
CA GLU A 95 -2.04 -11.65 -12.29
C GLU A 95 -0.51 -11.70 -12.34
N GLU A 96 0.04 -12.73 -11.71
CA GLU A 96 1.44 -12.83 -11.32
C GLU A 96 2.33 -13.11 -12.52
N GLU A 97 1.87 -13.92 -13.48
CA GLU A 97 2.65 -14.26 -14.67
C GLU A 97 2.89 -13.03 -15.55
N LYS A 98 1.90 -12.12 -15.59
CA LYS A 98 1.98 -10.88 -16.37
C LYS A 98 2.44 -9.69 -15.53
N ASN A 99 2.63 -9.87 -14.23
CA ASN A 99 2.97 -8.81 -13.28
C ASN A 99 1.98 -7.64 -13.32
N VAL A 100 0.69 -7.96 -13.37
CA VAL A 100 -0.42 -7.00 -13.49
C VAL A 100 -1.27 -7.02 -12.21
N ILE A 101 -1.78 -5.86 -11.82
CA ILE A 101 -2.87 -5.71 -10.85
C ILE A 101 -4.08 -5.20 -11.62
N VAL A 102 -5.23 -5.79 -11.35
CA VAL A 102 -6.53 -5.33 -11.84
C VAL A 102 -7.33 -4.77 -10.67
N THR A 103 -7.90 -3.60 -10.84
CA THR A 103 -8.72 -2.91 -9.82
C THR A 103 -10.09 -2.62 -10.41
N ALA A 104 -11.16 -2.86 -9.65
CA ALA A 104 -12.53 -2.49 -10.02
C ALA A 104 -13.08 -1.47 -9.03
N SER A 105 -13.93 -0.55 -9.51
CA SER A 105 -14.47 0.54 -8.70
C SER A 105 -15.93 0.85 -9.00
N ILE A 106 -16.61 1.46 -8.04
CA ILE A 106 -17.93 2.09 -8.24
C ILE A 106 -17.89 3.28 -9.22
N ASP A 107 -16.71 3.78 -9.58
CA ASP A 107 -16.56 4.78 -10.66
C ASP A 107 -16.93 4.22 -12.06
N GLY A 108 -17.27 2.93 -12.14
CA GLY A 108 -17.70 2.25 -13.36
C GLY A 108 -16.55 1.74 -14.22
N SER A 109 -15.30 1.89 -13.77
CA SER A 109 -14.12 1.45 -14.49
C SER A 109 -13.44 0.24 -13.85
N VAL A 110 -12.79 -0.55 -14.71
CA VAL A 110 -11.84 -1.59 -14.30
C VAL A 110 -10.49 -1.24 -14.93
N ARG A 111 -9.45 -1.10 -14.10
CA ARG A 111 -8.15 -0.54 -14.47
C ARG A 111 -7.03 -1.55 -14.27
N LEU A 112 -6.00 -1.43 -15.11
CA LEU A 112 -4.81 -2.28 -15.08
C LEU A 112 -3.59 -1.49 -14.66
N TRP A 113 -2.78 -2.11 -13.82
CA TRP A 113 -1.58 -1.52 -13.24
C TRP A 113 -0.42 -2.50 -13.28
N HIS A 114 0.80 -2.00 -13.34
CA HIS A 114 2.00 -2.79 -13.17
C HIS A 114 2.22 -3.12 -11.69
N ALA A 115 2.30 -4.40 -11.35
CA ALA A 115 2.22 -4.86 -9.97
C ALA A 115 3.37 -4.40 -9.06
N ARG A 116 4.53 -4.08 -9.64
CA ARG A 116 5.73 -3.64 -8.88
C ARG A 116 5.88 -2.14 -8.78
N THR A 117 5.42 -1.40 -9.77
CA THR A 117 5.67 0.05 -9.88
C THR A 117 4.41 0.89 -9.70
N GLY A 118 3.22 0.28 -9.78
CA GLY A 118 1.95 1.00 -9.78
C GLY A 118 1.67 1.79 -11.06
N TYR A 119 2.40 1.52 -12.15
CA TYR A 119 2.18 2.23 -13.43
C TYR A 119 0.88 1.83 -14.08
N TYR A 120 0.14 2.80 -14.57
CA TYR A 120 -1.14 2.59 -15.22
C TYR A 120 -0.96 2.09 -16.66
N PHE A 121 -1.61 0.98 -16.98
CA PHE A 121 -1.65 0.43 -18.34
C PHE A 121 -2.89 0.86 -19.14
N GLY A 122 -3.98 1.19 -18.44
CA GLY A 122 -5.25 1.52 -19.07
C GLY A 122 -6.45 0.94 -18.35
N TYR A 123 -7.61 1.02 -19.00
CA TYR A 123 -8.87 0.53 -18.49
C TYR A 123 -9.58 -0.37 -19.53
N PHE A 124 -10.42 -1.27 -19.07
CA PHE A 124 -11.24 -2.10 -19.96
C PHE A 124 -12.28 -1.26 -20.71
N GLY A 125 -12.44 -1.53 -22.00
CA GLY A 125 -13.33 -0.76 -22.89
C GLY A 125 -12.65 0.41 -23.61
N GLN A 126 -11.38 0.70 -23.31
CA GLN A 126 -10.62 1.70 -24.06
C GLN A 126 -10.35 1.22 -25.51
N ALA A 127 -10.26 2.15 -26.46
CA ALA A 127 -10.01 1.81 -27.88
C ALA A 127 -8.60 1.23 -28.14
N ARG A 128 -7.62 1.59 -27.30
CA ARG A 128 -6.21 1.19 -27.46
C ARG A 128 -5.94 -0.15 -26.77
N LYS A 129 -5.21 -1.04 -27.45
CA LYS A 129 -4.73 -2.29 -26.85
C LYS A 129 -3.77 -2.02 -25.68
N PHE A 130 -3.73 -2.92 -24.70
CA PHE A 130 -2.80 -2.85 -23.59
C PHE A 130 -1.37 -3.20 -24.05
N GLU A 131 -0.41 -2.34 -23.75
CA GLU A 131 1.01 -2.55 -24.01
C GLU A 131 1.72 -2.85 -22.68
N LEU A 132 1.71 -4.11 -22.25
CA LEU A 132 2.24 -4.50 -20.93
C LEU A 132 3.77 -4.50 -20.85
N GLY A 133 4.47 -4.50 -22.00
CA GLY A 133 5.92 -4.52 -22.08
C GLY A 133 6.58 -3.14 -21.94
N ASP A 134 5.84 -2.05 -22.19
CA ASP A 134 6.37 -0.69 -22.06
C ASP A 134 6.07 -0.13 -20.66
N THR A 135 6.94 -0.46 -19.71
CA THR A 135 6.90 0.11 -18.35
C THR A 135 7.72 1.39 -18.22
N SER A 136 8.20 1.97 -19.33
CA SER A 136 9.05 3.17 -19.29
C SER A 136 8.24 4.47 -19.17
N ARG A 137 6.95 4.41 -19.50
CA ARG A 137 6.06 5.57 -19.51
C ARG A 137 5.23 5.62 -18.23
N LEU A 138 5.37 6.70 -17.49
CA LEU A 138 4.42 7.03 -16.43
C LEU A 138 3.19 7.68 -17.07
N ILE A 139 2.10 6.93 -17.12
CA ILE A 139 0.78 7.43 -17.51
C ILE A 139 -0.07 7.41 -16.25
N LEU A 140 -0.91 8.44 -16.06
CA LEU A 140 -1.93 8.47 -15.03
C LEU A 140 -3.31 8.44 -15.68
N PRO A 141 -4.32 7.85 -15.03
CA PRO A 141 -5.70 8.07 -15.43
C PRO A 141 -6.03 9.55 -15.44
N SER A 142 -6.84 10.01 -16.40
CA SER A 142 -7.17 11.42 -16.58
C SER A 142 -7.91 12.05 -15.39
N ASP A 143 -8.58 11.22 -14.60
CA ASP A 143 -9.38 11.60 -13.43
C ASP A 143 -8.63 11.46 -12.11
N VAL A 144 -7.36 11.05 -12.16
CA VAL A 144 -6.51 10.89 -10.99
C VAL A 144 -5.29 11.81 -11.10
N THR A 145 -5.22 12.79 -10.21
CA THR A 145 -4.12 13.77 -10.17
C THR A 145 -2.99 13.39 -9.21
N ASP A 146 -3.28 12.55 -8.21
CA ASP A 146 -2.33 12.19 -7.16
C ASP A 146 -1.65 10.86 -7.46
N PHE A 147 -0.37 10.93 -7.82
CA PHE A 147 0.50 9.77 -7.88
C PHE A 147 1.48 9.79 -6.72
N SER A 148 1.19 9.00 -5.69
CA SER A 148 2.25 8.48 -4.81
C SER A 148 2.59 7.10 -5.35
N ALA A 149 3.86 6.73 -5.43
CA ALA A 149 4.20 5.44 -6.04
C ALA A 149 5.32 4.70 -5.37
N ILE A 150 6.15 5.32 -4.55
CA ILE A 150 7.17 4.58 -3.82
C ILE A 150 7.39 5.28 -2.49
N ILE A 151 6.99 4.61 -1.41
CA ILE A 151 7.38 5.03 -0.07
C ILE A 151 8.82 4.52 0.10
N LYS A 152 9.79 5.37 -0.23
CA LYS A 152 11.16 5.13 0.23
C LYS A 152 11.15 5.34 1.73
N GLU A 153 11.36 4.26 2.47
CA GLU A 153 11.67 4.30 3.89
C GLU A 153 12.85 5.27 4.08
N ARG A 154 12.58 6.47 4.61
CA ARG A 154 13.66 7.27 5.21
C ARG A 154 14.13 6.44 6.38
N SER A 155 15.27 5.78 6.25
CA SER A 155 16.02 5.28 7.39
C SER A 155 16.11 6.43 8.37
N LYS A 156 15.39 6.38 9.49
CA LYS A 156 15.64 7.26 10.62
C LYS A 156 17.02 6.87 11.17
N HIS A 157 18.09 7.32 10.51
CA HIS A 157 19.30 7.66 11.23
C HIS A 157 18.89 8.89 12.04
N THR A 158 18.40 8.64 13.25
CA THR A 158 18.45 9.65 14.31
C THR A 158 19.93 9.92 14.56
N GLU A 159 20.54 10.79 13.78
CA GLU A 159 21.59 11.63 14.32
C GLU A 159 20.97 12.30 15.54
N LYS A 160 21.42 11.90 16.72
CA LYS A 160 21.12 12.61 17.96
C LYS A 160 21.67 14.03 17.78
N LYS A 161 20.86 14.94 17.22
CA LYS A 161 21.12 16.36 17.35
C LYS A 161 21.10 16.64 18.85
N LYS A 162 22.28 16.89 19.39
CA LYS A 162 22.52 17.31 20.76
C LYS A 162 21.75 18.60 20.95
N VAL A 163 20.55 18.51 21.52
CA VAL A 163 19.76 19.68 21.87
C VAL A 163 20.52 20.38 23.00
N MET A 164 21.24 21.44 22.66
CA MET A 164 21.77 22.40 23.62
C MET A 164 20.57 23.16 24.18
N TYR A 165 20.26 22.97 25.47
CA TYR A 165 19.24 23.75 26.17
C TYR A 165 19.77 25.17 26.39
N PRO A 166 19.19 26.23 25.79
CA PRO A 166 19.63 27.60 26.01
C PRO A 166 18.81 28.22 27.14
N LEU A 167 18.90 27.66 28.34
CA LEU A 167 18.37 28.28 29.55
C LEU A 167 19.46 28.24 30.63
N VAL A 168 20.30 29.28 30.63
CA VAL A 168 21.11 29.64 31.79
C VAL A 168 20.17 30.41 32.72
N LEU A 169 19.84 29.82 33.87
CA LEU A 169 19.24 30.56 34.98
C LEU A 169 20.36 31.37 35.62
N ASP A 170 20.32 32.69 35.43
CA ASP A 170 21.11 33.62 36.23
C ASP A 170 20.74 33.40 37.71
N ARG A 171 21.71 32.94 38.49
CA ARG A 171 21.66 32.99 39.95
C ARG A 171 22.70 34.00 40.41
N GLU A 172 22.31 35.26 40.41
CA GLU A 172 22.95 36.30 41.22
C GLU A 172 21.93 36.86 42.22
N LYS A 173 21.97 36.32 43.45
CA LYS A 173 22.15 37.03 44.73
C LYS A 173 21.95 36.08 45.90
#